data_AF-A0A949IAT4-F1
#
_entry.id   AF-A0A949IAT4-F1
#
_cell.length_a   1.000
_cell.length_b   1.000
_cell.length_c   1.000
_cell.angle_alpha   90.00
_cell.angle_beta   90.00
_cell.angle_gamma   90.00
#
_symmetry.space_group_name_H-M   'P 1'
#
loop_
_entity.id
_entity.type
_entity.pdbx_description
1 polymer ?
#
loop_
_entity_poly.entity_id
_entity_poly.type
_entity_poly.pdbx_seq_one_letter_code
_entity_poly.pdbx_strand_id
1 'polypeptide(L)'
;MIIDVHGHYTTAPPALGAWRERQIACLNDSSNPLSALSLKISDDELRESIELNQLKKMNERGCDLTIFSPRASFMAHHIGDFETSAAWAAICNEL
;
A
#
# COMPACT_ATOMS: atom_id res chain seq x y z
N MET A 1 18.08 -20.78 -5.32
CA MET A 1 17.19 -19.78 -4.73
C MET A 1 17.71 -18.39 -5.12
N ILE A 2 16.88 -17.58 -5.77
CA ILE A 2 17.12 -16.20 -6.16
C ILE A 2 16.18 -15.33 -5.33
N ILE A 3 16.76 -14.45 -4.52
CA ILE A 3 16.02 -13.55 -3.64
C ILE A 3 16.20 -12.12 -4.16
N ASP A 4 15.09 -11.46 -4.49
CA ASP A 4 15.06 -10.02 -4.72
C ASP A 4 14.86 -9.30 -3.39
N VAL A 5 15.89 -8.60 -2.92
CA VAL A 5 15.86 -7.91 -1.63
C VAL A 5 15.12 -6.58 -1.66
N HIS A 6 14.65 -6.13 -2.83
CA HIS A 6 14.05 -4.82 -3.01
C HIS A 6 12.78 -4.86 -3.89
N GLY A 7 11.65 -5.19 -3.27
CA GLY A 7 10.33 -5.07 -3.89
C GLY A 7 9.42 -4.07 -3.17
N HIS A 8 8.61 -3.36 -3.95
CA HIS A 8 7.56 -2.47 -3.44
C HIS A 8 6.19 -2.85 -4.00
N TYR A 9 5.13 -2.69 -3.21
CA TYR A 9 3.75 -2.94 -3.64
C TYR A 9 3.20 -1.80 -4.52
N THR A 10 3.69 -1.71 -5.75
CA THR A 10 3.35 -0.64 -6.71
C THR A 10 2.04 -0.87 -7.47
N THR A 11 1.37 -1.99 -7.23
CA THR A 11 0.15 -2.42 -7.95
C THR A 11 -1.05 -2.62 -7.03
N ALA A 12 -0.97 -2.15 -5.77
CA ALA A 12 -2.06 -2.23 -4.80
C ALA A 12 -3.41 -1.74 -5.36
N PRO A 13 -4.54 -2.32 -4.91
CA PRO A 13 -5.87 -1.95 -5.38
C PRO A 13 -6.16 -0.45 -5.30
N PRO A 14 -6.92 0.13 -6.26
CA PRO A 14 -7.18 1.57 -6.32
C PRO A 14 -7.80 2.16 -5.04
N ALA A 15 -8.54 1.34 -4.28
CA ALA A 15 -9.13 1.73 -3.00
C ALA A 15 -8.11 2.26 -1.99
N LEU A 16 -6.87 1.74 -2.00
CA LEU A 16 -5.78 2.22 -1.13
C LEU A 16 -5.43 3.69 -1.43
N GLY A 17 -5.30 4.03 -2.73
CA GLY A 17 -5.02 5.40 -3.17
C GLY A 17 -6.17 6.35 -2.84
N ALA A 18 -7.41 5.94 -3.11
CA ALA A 18 -8.60 6.72 -2.81
C ALA A 18 -8.81 6.95 -1.29
N TRP A 19 -8.37 6.02 -0.44
CA TRP A 19 -8.36 6.22 1.01
C TRP A 19 -7.28 7.23 1.41
N ARG A 20 -6.07 7.12 0.86
CA ARG A 20 -4.97 8.08 1.14
C ARG A 20 -5.34 9.51 0.72
N GLU A 21 -5.95 9.70 -0.44
CA GLU A 21 -6.43 11.01 -0.89
C GLU A 21 -7.45 11.61 0.09
N ARG A 22 -8.40 10.80 0.57
CA ARG A 22 -9.36 11.21 1.60
C ARG A 22 -8.67 11.57 2.91
N GLN A 23 -7.67 10.80 3.33
CA GLN A 23 -6.92 11.09 4.56
C GLN A 23 -6.25 12.47 4.46
N ILE A 24 -5.63 12.76 3.32
CA ILE A 24 -4.97 14.05 3.06
C ILE A 24 -6.00 15.19 3.04
N ALA A 25 -7.17 14.99 2.42
CA ALA A 25 -8.23 15.98 2.40
C ALA A 25 -8.75 16.31 3.82
N CYS A 26 -8.91 15.29 4.67
CA CYS A 26 -9.34 15.45 6.07
C CYS A 26 -8.32 16.20 6.94
N LEU A 27 -7.05 16.34 6.53
CA LEU A 27 -6.08 17.15 7.29
C LEU A 27 -6.47 18.63 7.37
N ASN A 28 -7.22 19.12 6.38
CA ASN A 28 -7.71 20.49 6.35
C ASN A 28 -9.10 20.64 7.01
N ASP A 29 -9.73 19.54 7.43
CA ASP A 29 -11.08 19.51 8.01
C ASP A 29 -11.13 18.57 9.23
N SER A 30 -10.84 19.13 10.40
CA SER A 30 -10.84 18.41 11.67
C SER A 30 -12.22 17.91 12.12
N SER A 31 -13.29 18.31 11.45
CA SER A 31 -14.67 17.93 11.83
C SER A 31 -15.09 16.54 11.35
N ASN A 32 -14.32 15.93 10.44
CA ASN A 32 -14.62 14.63 9.85
C ASN A 32 -13.39 13.71 9.78
N PRO A 33 -12.97 13.10 10.90
CA PRO A 33 -11.81 12.22 10.93
C PRO A 33 -12.05 10.95 10.11
N LEU A 34 -11.11 10.62 9.22
CA LEU A 34 -11.20 9.41 8.40
C LEU A 34 -10.85 8.16 9.21
N SER A 35 -11.78 7.21 9.29
CA SER A 35 -11.54 5.92 9.94
C SER A 35 -10.75 4.96 9.03
N ALA A 36 -9.74 4.28 9.58
CA ALA A 36 -9.01 3.20 8.89
C ALA A 36 -9.94 2.06 8.45
N LEU A 37 -11.00 1.77 9.23
CA LEU A 37 -11.98 0.72 8.92
C LEU A 37 -12.81 1.01 7.65
N SER A 38 -12.76 2.24 7.14
CA SER A 38 -13.43 2.60 5.89
C SER A 38 -12.67 2.13 4.64
N LEU A 39 -11.39 1.72 4.78
CA LEU A 39 -10.67 1.03 3.73
C LEU A 39 -11.20 -0.40 3.61
N LYS A 40 -11.66 -0.77 2.42
CA LYS A 40 -12.11 -2.11 2.08
C LYS A 40 -11.33 -2.58 0.86
N ILE A 41 -10.54 -3.63 1.07
CA ILE A 41 -9.82 -4.36 0.05
C ILE A 41 -10.04 -5.83 0.36
N SER A 42 -10.57 -6.57 -0.60
CA SER A 42 -10.78 -8.02 -0.49
C SER A 42 -9.50 -8.79 -0.81
N ASP A 43 -9.40 -10.01 -0.30
CA ASP A 43 -8.31 -10.91 -0.66
C ASP A 43 -8.23 -11.16 -2.17
N ASP A 44 -9.36 -11.19 -2.88
CA ASP A 44 -9.38 -11.41 -4.32
C ASP A 44 -8.75 -10.23 -5.08
N GLU A 45 -9.00 -8.99 -4.64
CA GLU A 45 -8.32 -7.81 -5.18
C GLU A 45 -6.81 -7.85 -4.90
N LEU A 46 -6.40 -8.31 -3.71
CA LEU A 46 -4.98 -8.50 -3.38
C LEU A 46 -4.34 -9.56 -4.29
N ARG A 47 -4.95 -10.74 -4.40
CA ARG A 47 -4.47 -11.83 -5.27
C ARG A 47 -4.33 -11.38 -6.71
N GLU A 48 -5.38 -10.81 -7.29
CA GLU A 48 -5.37 -10.34 -8.67
C GLU A 48 -4.22 -9.35 -8.92
N SER A 49 -4.04 -8.37 -8.02
CA SER A 49 -3.00 -7.36 -8.15
C SER A 49 -1.57 -7.91 -8.10
N ILE A 50 -1.33 -9.00 -7.38
CA ILE A 50 -0.02 -9.67 -7.26
C ILE A 50 0.19 -10.66 -8.40
N GLU A 51 -0.81 -11.50 -8.68
CA GLU A 51 -0.77 -12.55 -9.69
C GLU A 51 -0.52 -11.98 -11.09
N LEU A 52 -1.25 -10.93 -11.47
CA LEU A 52 -1.11 -10.30 -12.78
C LEU A 52 0.18 -9.50 -12.95
N ASN A 53 0.90 -9.20 -11.86
CA ASN A 53 2.05 -8.32 -11.85
C ASN A 53 3.32 -9.00 -11.30
N GLN A 54 3.57 -8.87 -9.98
CA GLN A 54 4.82 -9.31 -9.36
C GLN A 54 5.05 -10.81 -9.53
N LEU A 55 4.04 -11.64 -9.25
CA LEU A 55 4.19 -13.09 -9.33
C LEU A 55 4.43 -13.56 -10.77
N LYS A 56 3.69 -13.01 -11.74
CA LYS A 56 3.94 -13.27 -13.17
C LYS A 56 5.39 -12.93 -13.56
N LYS A 57 5.89 -11.76 -13.15
CA LYS A 57 7.26 -11.34 -13.47
C LYS A 57 8.33 -12.14 -12.72
N MET A 58 8.06 -12.55 -11.49
CA MET A 58 8.94 -13.45 -10.73
C MET A 58 9.09 -14.77 -11.47
N ASN A 59 8.00 -15.37 -11.96
CA ASN A 59 8.02 -16.60 -12.75
C ASN A 59 8.77 -16.43 -14.08
N GLU A 60 8.49 -15.34 -14.82
CA GLU A 60 9.18 -15.03 -16.08
C GLU A 60 10.69 -14.80 -15.91
N ARG A 61 11.13 -14.33 -14.73
CA ARG A 61 12.53 -13.96 -14.44
C ARG A 61 13.28 -14.97 -13.59
N GLY A 62 12.62 -16.03 -13.11
CA GLY A 62 13.21 -17.02 -12.21
C GLY A 62 13.55 -16.48 -10.81
N CYS A 63 12.73 -15.59 -10.25
CA CYS A 63 12.87 -15.11 -8.87
C CYS A 63 12.04 -15.99 -7.92
N ASP A 64 12.66 -16.52 -6.86
CA ASP A 64 12.00 -17.43 -5.91
C ASP A 64 11.28 -16.67 -4.80
N LEU A 65 11.83 -15.53 -4.34
CA LEU A 65 11.29 -14.75 -3.23
C LEU A 65 11.62 -13.27 -3.41
N THR A 66 10.67 -12.39 -3.07
CA THR A 66 10.91 -10.94 -2.97
C THR A 66 10.69 -10.47 -1.54
N ILE A 67 11.63 -9.73 -0.98
CA ILE A 67 11.41 -8.97 0.25
C ILE A 67 10.55 -7.76 -0.13
N PHE A 68 9.31 -7.76 0.36
CA PHE A 68 8.27 -6.85 -0.11
C PHE A 68 7.95 -5.78 0.93
N SER A 69 7.77 -4.55 0.47
CA SER A 69 7.55 -3.38 1.34
C SER A 69 6.52 -2.43 0.72
N PRO A 70 5.96 -1.49 1.51
CA PRO A 70 5.09 -0.45 0.98
C PRO A 70 5.73 0.35 -0.17
N ARG A 71 4.88 0.93 -1.02
CA ARG A 71 5.32 1.79 -2.12
C ARG A 71 6.03 3.05 -1.59
N ALA A 72 7.31 3.19 -1.92
CA ALA A 72 8.13 4.33 -1.48
C ALA A 72 7.53 5.70 -1.86
N SER A 73 7.05 5.88 -3.09
CA SER A 73 6.46 7.16 -3.53
C SER A 73 5.18 7.55 -2.79
N PHE A 74 4.51 6.58 -2.15
CA PHE A 74 3.29 6.81 -1.37
C PHE A 74 3.57 6.95 0.13
N MET A 75 4.81 6.74 0.60
CA MET A 75 5.16 6.94 2.02
C MET A 75 4.92 8.39 2.45
N ALA A 76 5.29 9.35 1.60
CA ALA A 76 4.91 10.76 1.69
C ALA A 76 4.95 11.35 3.13
N HIS A 77 6.04 11.10 3.87
CA HIS A 77 6.22 11.52 5.27
C HIS A 77 6.15 13.03 5.52
N HIS A 78 6.19 13.83 4.46
CA HIS A 78 6.07 15.29 4.52
C HIS A 78 4.61 15.78 4.59
N ILE A 79 3.62 14.88 4.57
CA ILE A 79 2.19 15.22 4.59
C ILE A 79 1.59 14.85 5.95
N GLY A 80 1.05 15.86 6.65
CA GLY A 80 0.44 15.70 7.96
C GLY A 80 1.47 15.65 9.09
N ASP A 81 1.14 14.92 10.14
CA ASP A 81 1.92 14.78 11.36
C ASP A 81 2.23 13.32 11.71
N PHE A 82 2.64 13.07 12.95
CA PHE A 82 2.93 11.71 13.43
C PHE A 82 1.69 10.81 13.36
N GLU A 83 0.53 11.25 13.81
CA GLU A 83 -0.69 10.44 13.82
C GLU A 83 -1.13 10.08 12.40
N THR A 84 -1.03 11.04 11.48
CA THR A 84 -1.28 10.83 10.05
C THR A 84 -0.36 9.75 9.49
N SER A 85 0.93 9.84 9.82
CA SER A 85 1.97 8.92 9.36
C SER A 85 1.85 7.54 9.98
N ALA A 86 1.54 7.46 11.27
CA ALA A 86 1.39 6.21 12.01
C ALA A 86 0.21 5.40 11.47
N ALA A 87 -0.96 6.04 11.27
CA ALA A 87 -2.12 5.39 10.68
C ALA A 87 -1.84 4.91 9.25
N TRP A 88 -1.18 5.73 8.43
CA TRP A 88 -0.85 5.36 7.06
C TRP A 88 0.16 4.21 6.98
N ALA A 89 1.19 4.25 7.82
CA ALA A 89 2.19 3.19 7.91
C ALA A 89 1.57 1.86 8.37
N ALA A 90 0.67 1.89 9.36
CA ALA A 90 -0.03 0.69 9.83
C ALA A 90 -0.85 0.05 8.69
N ILE A 91 -1.65 0.83 7.98
CA ILE A 91 -2.43 0.35 6.82
C ILE A 91 -1.51 -0.27 5.77
N CYS A 92 -0.43 0.42 5.39
CA CYS A 92 0.46 -0.07 4.33
C CYS A 92 1.23 -1.34 4.72
N ASN A 93 1.52 -1.54 6.01
CA ASN A 93 2.26 -2.70 6.50
C ASN A 93 1.37 -3.93 6.75
N GLU A 94 0.06 -3.75 6.90
CA GLU A 94 -0.91 -4.85 7.11
C GLU A 94 -1.32 -5.55 5.80
N LEU A 95 -1.27 -4.83 4.68
CA LEU A 95 -1.66 -5.30 3.34
C LEU A 95 -0.79 -6.45 2.81
#